data_AF-A0A842M0P4-F1
#
_entry.id   AF-A0A842M0P4-F1
#
_cell.length_a   1.000
_cell.length_b   1.000
_cell.length_c   1.000
_cell.angle_alpha   90.00
_cell.angle_beta   90.00
_cell.angle_gamma   90.00
#
_symmetry.space_group_name_H-M   'P 1'
#
loop_
_entity.id
_entity.type
_entity.pdbx_description
1 polymer ?
#
loop_
_entity_poly.entity_id
_entity_poly.type
_entity_poly.pdbx_seq_one_letter_code
_entity_poly.pdbx_strand_id
1 'polypeptide(L)'
;MNRMKVALSLLTLAFIAAIALLIHFFGFYGLVRIALGAVFIVASILFLVFTGILIYARSIYSLLSLIALLLSIYAFREVYLSRILSAVSVLLIFAASLLFALWWISEPDMKLSERFRSPEALERSSKFRSAARKYEKRGDFEKAGECYERAGMSESAAWCYERAGKYGRAAEIYEKLAESEEDSYYWKEAHELWKKAGNMRRAAEALEKYAEHEPWFWEDVAKLWKEIGDEERWRSAAERALEYYLGEAEEEGVFWEDVAKICEELGENERAREYYQRFLEYCLKEAENDGSWWKHVSEVYEKLGIAEKAEEARRKYEEFRKIKVE
;
A
#
# COMPACT_ATOMS: atom_id res chain seq x y z
N MET A 1 33.76 -29.88 -6.33
CA MET A 1 33.78 -28.47 -6.78
C MET A 1 32.78 -28.33 -7.93
N ASN A 2 31.77 -27.47 -7.78
CA ASN A 2 30.60 -27.45 -8.66
C ASN A 2 31.02 -27.15 -10.11
N ARG A 3 30.59 -27.96 -11.10
CA ARG A 3 31.00 -27.80 -12.52
C ARG A 3 30.74 -26.39 -13.04
N MET A 4 29.66 -25.76 -12.55
CA MET A 4 29.31 -24.37 -12.83
C MET A 4 30.33 -23.35 -12.28
N LYS A 5 30.86 -23.57 -11.06
CA LYS A 5 31.90 -22.70 -10.46
C LYS A 5 33.23 -22.84 -11.21
N VAL A 6 33.56 -24.04 -11.67
CA VAL A 6 34.75 -24.29 -12.50
C VAL A 6 34.63 -23.60 -13.86
N ALA A 7 33.49 -23.76 -14.54
CA ALA A 7 33.22 -23.07 -15.81
C ALA A 7 33.28 -21.54 -15.67
N LEU A 8 32.68 -20.98 -14.61
CA LEU A 8 32.74 -19.54 -14.33
C LEU A 8 34.18 -19.09 -14.07
N SER A 9 34.97 -19.85 -13.29
CA SER A 9 36.37 -19.52 -13.02
C SER A 9 37.25 -19.57 -14.27
N LEU A 10 37.04 -20.55 -15.16
CA LEU A 10 37.75 -20.64 -16.45
C LEU A 10 37.38 -19.50 -17.39
N LEU A 11 36.10 -19.10 -17.41
CA LEU A 11 35.63 -17.98 -18.23
C LEU A 11 36.19 -16.65 -17.72
N THR A 12 36.25 -16.46 -16.39
CA THR A 12 36.94 -15.28 -15.81
C THR A 12 38.43 -15.27 -16.11
N LEU A 13 39.10 -16.42 -16.06
CA LEU A 13 40.53 -16.53 -16.35
C LEU A 13 40.81 -16.24 -17.84
N ALA A 14 39.97 -16.77 -18.73
CA ALA A 14 40.03 -16.50 -20.17
C ALA A 14 39.78 -15.01 -20.48
N PHE A 15 38.84 -14.37 -19.78
CA PHE A 15 38.57 -12.95 -19.91
C PHE A 15 39.75 -12.09 -19.45
N ILE A 16 40.35 -12.43 -18.30
CA ILE A 16 41.56 -11.75 -17.79
C ILE A 16 42.74 -11.94 -18.75
N ALA A 17 42.94 -13.16 -19.28
CA ALA A 17 43.99 -13.44 -20.26
C ALA A 17 43.77 -12.68 -21.56
N ALA A 18 42.53 -12.57 -22.06
CA ALA A 18 42.20 -11.76 -23.23
C ALA A 18 42.48 -10.27 -22.99
N ILE A 19 42.14 -9.74 -21.82
CA ILE A 19 42.48 -8.35 -21.43
C ILE A 19 44.00 -8.16 -21.37
N ALA A 20 44.75 -9.08 -20.76
CA ALA A 20 46.21 -8.99 -20.68
C ALA A 20 46.88 -9.02 -22.06
N LEU A 21 46.39 -9.86 -22.98
CA LEU A 21 46.88 -9.98 -24.35
C LEU A 21 46.54 -8.74 -25.19
N LEU A 22 45.36 -8.17 -24.97
CA LEU A 22 44.96 -6.88 -25.53
C LEU A 22 45.82 -5.71 -25.01
N ILE A 23 46.15 -5.69 -23.70
CA ILE A 23 47.03 -4.68 -23.10
C ILE A 23 48.44 -4.80 -23.70
N HIS A 24 48.93 -6.02 -23.92
CA HIS A 24 50.23 -6.27 -24.52
C HIS A 24 50.32 -5.79 -25.98
N PHE A 25 49.25 -5.98 -26.77
CA PHE A 25 49.25 -5.64 -28.20
C PHE A 25 48.97 -4.17 -28.49
N PHE A 26 48.03 -3.55 -27.77
CA PHE A 26 47.58 -2.17 -28.02
C PHE A 26 48.13 -1.15 -27.03
N GLY A 27 48.75 -1.60 -25.93
CA GLY A 27 49.05 -0.76 -24.78
C GLY A 27 47.78 -0.37 -24.00
N PHE A 28 47.94 -0.04 -22.72
CA PHE A 28 46.82 0.41 -21.87
C PHE A 28 46.05 1.59 -22.50
N TYR A 29 46.77 2.57 -23.06
CA TYR A 29 46.16 3.74 -23.71
C TYR A 29 45.42 3.39 -25.01
N GLY A 30 45.90 2.40 -25.78
CA GLY A 30 45.21 1.92 -26.98
C GLY A 30 43.88 1.24 -26.66
N LEU A 31 43.83 0.49 -25.55
CA LEU A 31 42.57 -0.12 -25.09
C LEU A 31 41.55 0.90 -24.59
N VAL A 32 41.99 1.89 -23.80
CA VAL A 32 41.13 2.99 -23.35
C VAL A 32 40.54 3.72 -24.56
N ARG A 33 41.34 3.92 -25.61
CA ARG A 33 40.88 4.54 -26.86
C ARG A 33 39.82 3.70 -27.58
N ILE A 34 40.02 2.39 -27.71
CA ILE A 34 39.02 1.49 -28.35
C ILE A 34 37.71 1.49 -27.55
N ALA A 35 37.80 1.39 -26.22
CA ALA A 35 36.64 1.39 -25.34
C ALA A 35 35.86 2.72 -25.42
N LEU A 36 36.54 3.86 -25.30
CA LEU A 36 35.90 5.19 -25.43
C LEU A 36 35.32 5.39 -26.84
N GLY A 37 36.03 4.93 -27.87
CA GLY A 37 35.55 5.00 -29.25
C GLY A 37 34.23 4.23 -29.44
N ALA A 38 34.14 3.01 -28.89
CA ALA A 38 32.93 2.21 -28.93
C ALA A 38 31.76 2.90 -28.20
N VAL A 39 32.00 3.49 -27.02
CA VAL A 39 30.99 4.25 -26.28
C VAL A 39 30.43 5.40 -27.11
N PHE A 40 31.28 6.19 -27.76
CA PHE A 40 30.84 7.34 -28.57
C PHE A 40 30.20 6.93 -29.90
N ILE A 41 30.57 5.78 -30.50
CA ILE A 41 29.84 5.21 -31.65
C ILE A 41 28.40 4.86 -31.23
N VAL A 42 28.24 4.12 -30.13
CA VAL A 42 26.92 3.73 -29.62
C VAL A 42 26.09 4.98 -29.28
N ALA A 43 26.68 5.95 -28.58
CA ALA A 43 26.02 7.22 -28.28
C ALA A 43 25.60 7.98 -29.55
N SER A 44 26.44 8.00 -30.59
CA SER A 44 26.11 8.67 -31.86
C SER A 44 24.96 7.98 -32.59
N ILE A 45 24.95 6.65 -32.65
CA ILE A 45 23.83 5.90 -33.26
C ILE A 45 22.54 6.19 -32.49
N LEU A 46 22.61 6.15 -31.16
CA LEU A 46 21.47 6.44 -30.30
C LEU A 46 20.93 7.87 -30.53
N PHE A 47 21.79 8.89 -30.47
CA PHE A 47 21.36 10.28 -30.69
C PHE A 47 20.90 10.54 -32.13
N LEU A 48 21.43 9.82 -33.13
CA LEU A 48 20.95 9.89 -34.51
C LEU A 48 19.50 9.42 -34.60
N VAL A 49 19.20 8.26 -34.03
CA VAL A 49 17.84 7.71 -33.99
C VAL A 49 16.90 8.66 -33.23
N PHE A 50 17.29 9.12 -32.03
CA PHE A 50 16.49 10.07 -31.24
C PHE A 50 16.24 11.38 -31.98
N THR A 51 17.24 11.91 -32.68
CA THR A 51 17.10 13.15 -33.46
C THR A 51 16.07 12.96 -34.58
N GLY A 52 16.15 11.84 -35.32
CA GLY A 52 15.16 11.52 -36.37
C GLY A 52 13.73 11.44 -35.82
N ILE A 53 13.54 10.73 -34.69
CA ILE A 53 12.24 10.61 -34.03
C ILE A 53 11.74 11.99 -33.55
N LEU A 54 12.59 12.80 -32.92
CA LEU A 54 12.20 14.10 -32.37
C LEU A 54 11.89 15.14 -33.46
N ILE A 55 12.59 15.09 -34.60
CA ILE A 55 12.27 15.91 -35.78
C ILE A 55 10.91 15.52 -36.34
N TYR A 56 10.67 14.20 -36.51
CA TYR A 56 9.37 13.70 -36.97
C TYR A 56 8.23 14.15 -36.05
N ALA A 57 8.45 14.10 -34.73
CA ALA A 57 7.50 14.55 -33.72
C ALA A 57 7.36 16.08 -33.58
N ARG A 58 8.08 16.88 -34.38
CA ARG A 58 8.15 18.36 -34.29
C ARG A 58 8.46 18.87 -32.88
N SER A 59 9.30 18.15 -32.15
CA SER A 59 9.66 18.48 -30.77
C SER A 59 10.81 19.49 -30.73
N ILE A 60 10.71 20.48 -29.83
CA ILE A 60 11.79 21.46 -29.59
C ILE A 60 13.09 20.80 -29.11
N TYR A 61 13.00 19.60 -28.53
CA TYR A 61 14.16 18.83 -28.06
C TYR A 61 14.97 18.18 -29.21
N SER A 62 14.48 18.21 -30.45
CA SER A 62 15.23 17.75 -31.63
C SER A 62 16.57 18.49 -31.78
N LEU A 63 16.60 19.79 -31.49
CA LEU A 63 17.82 20.60 -31.52
C LEU A 63 18.82 20.15 -30.44
N LEU A 64 18.34 19.85 -29.22
CA LEU A 64 19.18 19.38 -28.13
C LEU A 64 19.79 18.00 -28.44
N SER A 65 18.99 17.09 -29.00
CA SER A 65 19.44 15.77 -29.47
C SER A 65 20.45 15.88 -30.61
N LEU A 66 20.26 16.83 -31.54
CA LEU A 66 21.21 17.10 -32.62
C LEU A 66 22.55 17.63 -32.09
N ILE A 67 22.53 18.52 -31.09
CA ILE A 67 23.76 18.99 -30.42
C ILE A 67 24.49 17.81 -29.75
N ALA A 68 23.76 16.93 -29.06
CA ALA A 68 24.34 15.75 -28.44
C ALA A 68 24.97 14.78 -29.47
N LEU A 69 24.32 14.60 -30.63
CA LEU A 69 24.86 13.83 -31.76
C LEU A 69 26.16 14.44 -32.29
N LEU A 70 26.19 15.75 -32.52
CA LEU A 70 27.39 16.43 -33.02
C LEU A 70 28.55 16.33 -32.02
N LEU A 71 28.24 16.46 -30.72
CA LEU A 71 29.23 16.28 -29.64
C LEU A 71 29.75 14.84 -29.58
N SER A 72 28.90 13.83 -29.75
CA SER A 72 29.34 12.43 -29.73
C SER A 72 30.20 12.06 -30.95
N ILE A 73 29.87 12.60 -32.13
CA ILE A 73 30.69 12.44 -33.35
C ILE A 73 32.04 13.17 -33.20
N TYR A 74 32.03 14.39 -32.65
CA TYR A 74 33.26 15.14 -32.37
C TYR A 74 34.16 14.38 -31.39
N ALA A 75 33.61 13.87 -30.29
CA ALA A 75 34.34 13.08 -29.32
C ALA A 75 34.94 11.82 -29.95
N PHE A 76 34.17 11.09 -30.78
CA PHE A 76 34.68 9.93 -31.51
C PHE A 76 35.86 10.29 -32.43
N ARG A 77 35.77 11.40 -33.18
CA ARG A 77 36.87 11.90 -34.01
C ARG A 77 38.11 12.23 -33.19
N GLU A 78 37.96 12.89 -32.04
CA GLU A 78 39.09 13.23 -31.17
C GLU A 78 39.74 11.98 -30.54
N VAL A 79 38.95 10.96 -30.17
CA VAL A 79 39.47 9.63 -29.77
C VAL A 79 40.30 9.02 -30.90
N TYR A 80 39.83 9.12 -32.15
CA TYR A 80 40.57 8.63 -33.31
C TYR A 80 41.88 9.41 -33.56
N LEU A 81 41.93 10.70 -33.23
CA LEU A 81 43.12 11.55 -33.32
C LEU A 81 44.04 11.44 -32.10
N SER A 82 43.82 10.47 -31.21
CA SER A 82 44.57 10.26 -29.95
C SER A 82 44.49 11.43 -28.96
N ARG A 83 43.47 12.27 -29.04
CA ARG A 83 43.21 13.40 -28.13
C ARG A 83 42.18 13.02 -27.07
N ILE A 84 42.61 12.21 -26.10
CA ILE A 84 41.74 11.58 -25.10
C ILE A 84 41.07 12.62 -24.17
N LEU A 85 41.76 13.72 -23.84
CA LEU A 85 41.22 14.75 -22.93
C LEU A 85 39.93 15.39 -23.46
N SER A 86 39.86 15.65 -24.78
CA SER A 86 38.65 16.19 -25.41
C SER A 86 37.47 15.22 -25.25
N ALA A 87 37.70 13.92 -25.48
CA ALA A 87 36.69 12.89 -25.34
C ALA A 87 36.20 12.73 -23.89
N VAL A 88 37.11 12.80 -22.91
CA VAL A 88 36.75 12.78 -21.49
C VAL A 88 35.90 13.99 -21.11
N SER A 89 36.20 15.17 -21.66
CA SER A 89 35.41 16.38 -21.39
C SER A 89 33.96 16.26 -21.88
N VAL A 90 33.74 15.70 -23.08
CA VAL A 90 32.40 15.43 -23.62
C VAL A 90 31.67 14.39 -22.77
N LEU A 91 32.37 13.35 -22.30
CA LEU A 91 31.78 12.35 -21.41
C LEU A 91 31.32 12.99 -20.08
N LEU A 92 32.11 13.91 -19.51
CA LEU A 92 31.74 14.66 -18.32
C LEU A 92 30.52 15.57 -18.57
N ILE A 93 30.42 16.19 -19.75
CA ILE A 93 29.24 16.99 -20.14
C ILE A 93 28.00 16.10 -20.20
N PHE A 94 28.08 14.90 -20.79
CA PHE A 94 26.96 13.96 -20.82
C PHE A 94 26.59 13.48 -19.42
N ALA A 95 27.56 13.16 -18.57
CA ALA A 95 27.31 12.77 -17.19
C ALA A 95 26.63 13.91 -16.40
N ALA A 96 27.12 15.14 -16.53
CA ALA A 96 26.52 16.32 -15.88
C ALA A 96 25.10 16.60 -16.41
N SER A 97 24.88 16.44 -17.72
CA SER A 97 23.56 16.59 -18.35
C SER A 97 22.59 15.52 -17.86
N LEU A 98 23.04 14.28 -17.68
CA LEU A 98 22.23 13.20 -17.12
C LEU A 98 21.88 13.47 -15.66
N LEU A 99 22.84 13.89 -14.83
CA LEU A 99 22.59 14.28 -13.44
C LEU A 99 21.59 15.44 -13.36
N PHE A 100 21.72 16.44 -14.22
CA PHE A 100 20.78 17.54 -14.32
C PHE A 100 19.39 17.07 -14.76
N ALA A 101 19.30 16.17 -15.74
CA ALA A 101 18.02 15.60 -16.19
C ALA A 101 17.34 14.79 -15.08
N LEU A 102 18.09 13.97 -14.35
CA LEU A 102 17.58 13.21 -13.19
C LEU A 102 17.07 14.17 -12.10
N TRP A 103 17.83 15.21 -11.78
CA TRP A 103 17.40 16.24 -10.84
C TRP A 103 16.16 17.01 -11.35
N TRP A 104 16.08 17.29 -12.64
CA TRP A 104 14.92 17.96 -13.25
C TRP A 104 13.66 17.09 -13.17
N ILE A 105 13.76 15.79 -13.50
CA ILE A 105 12.64 14.85 -13.50
C ILE A 105 12.13 14.56 -12.07
N SER A 106 12.98 14.66 -11.05
CA SER A 106 12.59 14.39 -9.66
C SER A 106 11.50 15.31 -9.08
N GLU A 107 11.25 16.47 -9.69
CA GLU A 107 10.24 17.44 -9.25
C GLU A 107 9.44 18.00 -10.45
N PRO A 108 8.61 17.16 -11.11
CA PRO A 108 8.04 17.48 -12.42
C PRO A 108 7.07 18.68 -12.38
N ASP A 109 6.39 18.89 -11.25
CA ASP A 109 5.33 19.90 -11.14
C ASP A 109 5.83 21.29 -10.70
N MET A 110 7.12 21.44 -10.35
CA MET A 110 7.67 22.72 -9.89
C MET A 110 8.44 23.45 -10.99
N LYS A 111 8.06 24.71 -11.24
CA LYS A 111 8.82 25.60 -12.12
C LYS A 111 10.21 25.86 -11.54
N LEU A 112 11.20 26.10 -12.40
CA LEU A 112 12.58 26.38 -11.99
C LEU A 112 12.68 27.50 -10.94
N SER A 113 11.90 28.57 -11.08
CA SER A 113 11.88 29.67 -10.12
C SER A 113 11.30 29.29 -8.75
N GLU A 114 10.44 28.28 -8.69
CA GLU A 114 9.83 27.80 -7.44
C GLU A 114 10.81 26.93 -6.66
N ARG A 115 11.69 26.18 -7.35
CA ARG A 115 12.70 25.32 -6.71
C ARG A 115 13.66 26.09 -5.81
N PHE A 116 14.00 27.33 -6.15
CA PHE A 116 14.89 28.17 -5.34
C PHE A 116 14.18 29.00 -4.27
N ARG A 117 12.85 29.05 -4.25
CA ARG A 117 12.08 29.80 -3.24
C ARG A 117 11.92 29.01 -1.94
N SER A 118 11.83 29.69 -0.80
CA SER A 118 11.47 29.02 0.46
C SER A 118 9.99 28.60 0.44
N PRO A 119 9.58 27.57 1.21
CA PRO A 119 8.17 27.18 1.31
C PRO A 119 7.28 28.34 1.76
N GLU A 120 7.75 29.17 2.71
CA GLU A 120 7.01 30.33 3.23
C GLU A 120 6.80 31.40 2.14
N ALA A 121 7.80 31.59 1.27
CA ALA A 121 7.68 32.50 0.13
C ALA A 121 6.72 31.96 -0.94
N LEU A 122 6.67 30.63 -1.12
CA LEU A 122 5.71 29.98 -2.04
C LEU A 122 4.29 30.09 -1.51
N GLU A 123 4.10 29.86 -0.21
CA GLU A 123 2.84 30.01 0.50
C GLU A 123 2.28 31.43 0.39
N ARG A 124 3.12 32.46 0.64
CA ARG A 124 2.74 33.87 0.44
C ARG A 124 2.36 34.21 -1.01
N SER A 125 2.87 33.44 -1.97
CA SER A 125 2.51 33.58 -3.39
C SER A 125 1.34 32.71 -3.82
N SER A 126 0.58 32.14 -2.88
CA SER A 126 -0.56 31.25 -3.09
C SER A 126 -0.24 29.97 -3.87
N LYS A 127 1.03 29.55 -3.87
CA LYS A 127 1.49 28.31 -4.52
C LYS A 127 1.52 27.16 -3.53
N PHE A 128 0.34 26.81 -3.02
CA PHE A 128 0.22 25.90 -1.89
C PHE A 128 0.73 24.48 -2.18
N ARG A 129 0.48 23.91 -3.38
CA ARG A 129 1.01 22.59 -3.77
C ARG A 129 2.55 22.54 -3.71
N SER A 130 3.22 23.53 -4.27
CA SER A 130 4.69 23.61 -4.26
C SER A 130 5.24 23.88 -2.87
N ALA A 131 4.54 24.70 -2.07
CA ALA A 131 4.89 24.96 -0.67
C ALA A 131 4.79 23.68 0.18
N ALA A 132 3.67 22.95 0.05
CA ALA A 132 3.39 21.71 0.76
C ALA A 132 4.48 20.66 0.57
N ARG A 133 4.88 20.39 -0.69
CA ARG A 133 5.99 19.47 -0.99
C ARG A 133 7.30 19.85 -0.32
N LYS A 134 7.57 21.15 -0.20
CA LYS A 134 8.79 21.62 0.48
C LYS A 134 8.71 21.49 1.99
N TYR A 135 7.55 21.72 2.57
CA TYR A 135 7.31 21.44 3.99
C TYR A 135 7.41 19.94 4.28
N GLU A 136 6.84 19.10 3.42
CA GLU A 136 6.93 17.63 3.49
C GLU A 136 8.39 17.14 3.44
N LYS A 137 9.19 17.63 2.48
CA LYS A 137 10.63 17.32 2.40
C LYS A 137 11.43 17.78 3.62
N ARG A 138 10.96 18.80 4.34
CA ARG A 138 11.55 19.28 5.59
C ARG A 138 11.05 18.51 6.83
N GLY A 139 10.04 17.64 6.66
CA GLY A 139 9.38 16.93 7.76
C GLY A 139 8.36 17.77 8.53
N ASP A 140 8.04 18.98 8.07
CA ASP A 140 6.99 19.83 8.66
C ASP A 140 5.63 19.42 8.09
N PHE A 141 5.14 18.26 8.54
CA PHE A 141 3.92 17.64 8.01
C PHE A 141 2.66 18.44 8.35
N GLU A 142 2.65 19.18 9.47
CA GLU A 142 1.49 20.01 9.85
C GLU A 142 1.25 21.12 8.82
N LYS A 143 2.29 21.91 8.50
CA LYS A 143 2.17 22.95 7.46
C LYS A 143 2.00 22.39 6.07
N ALA A 144 2.58 21.21 5.79
CA ALA A 144 2.36 20.52 4.53
C ALA A 144 0.86 20.17 4.37
N GLY A 145 0.24 19.64 5.42
CA GLY A 145 -1.20 19.35 5.47
C GLY A 145 -2.05 20.59 5.22
N GLU A 146 -1.77 21.69 5.92
CA GLU A 146 -2.50 22.96 5.73
C GLU A 146 -2.38 23.48 4.29
N CYS A 147 -1.18 23.41 3.71
CA CYS A 147 -0.96 23.83 2.33
C CYS A 147 -1.66 22.89 1.33
N TYR A 148 -1.63 21.58 1.53
CA TYR A 148 -2.36 20.64 0.67
C TYR A 148 -3.88 20.83 0.77
N GLU A 149 -4.41 21.10 1.96
CA GLU A 149 -5.84 21.39 2.18
C GLU A 149 -6.24 22.66 1.43
N ARG A 150 -5.44 23.74 1.52
CA ARG A 150 -5.65 24.98 0.74
C ARG A 150 -5.48 24.81 -0.76
N ALA A 151 -4.74 23.78 -1.20
CA ALA A 151 -4.59 23.41 -2.60
C ALA A 151 -5.75 22.52 -3.10
N GLY A 152 -6.69 22.14 -2.23
CA GLY A 152 -7.77 21.20 -2.55
C GLY A 152 -7.31 19.75 -2.73
N MET A 153 -6.15 19.39 -2.18
CA MET A 153 -5.56 18.05 -2.29
C MET A 153 -5.81 17.27 -0.99
N SER A 154 -7.07 16.86 -0.80
CA SER A 154 -7.56 16.25 0.43
C SER A 154 -6.78 15.02 0.87
N GLU A 155 -6.50 14.06 -0.03
CA GLU A 155 -5.75 12.84 0.32
C GLU A 155 -4.33 13.17 0.83
N SER A 156 -3.61 14.03 0.11
CA SER A 156 -2.26 14.46 0.49
C SER A 156 -2.27 15.24 1.81
N ALA A 157 -3.32 16.01 2.05
CA ALA A 157 -3.51 16.73 3.31
C ALA A 157 -3.76 15.77 4.48
N ALA A 158 -4.66 14.80 4.31
CA ALA A 158 -4.98 13.80 5.33
C ALA A 158 -3.74 12.97 5.71
N TRP A 159 -2.99 12.51 4.71
CA TRP A 159 -1.73 11.80 4.91
C TRP A 159 -0.70 12.64 5.69
N CYS A 160 -0.54 13.92 5.34
CA CYS A 160 0.35 14.82 6.07
C CYS A 160 -0.11 15.03 7.53
N TYR A 161 -1.42 15.22 7.76
CA TYR A 161 -1.94 15.37 9.11
C TYR A 161 -1.77 14.09 9.95
N GLU A 162 -1.92 12.90 9.35
CA GLU A 162 -1.61 11.64 10.03
C GLU A 162 -0.13 11.57 10.44
N ARG A 163 0.78 11.89 9.51
CA ARG A 163 2.23 11.93 9.78
C ARG A 163 2.61 12.97 10.85
N ALA A 164 1.84 14.05 10.94
CA ALA A 164 1.97 15.07 11.99
C ALA A 164 1.36 14.65 13.35
N GLY A 165 0.69 13.49 13.44
CA GLY A 165 -0.04 13.05 14.63
C GLY A 165 -1.36 13.79 14.87
N LYS A 166 -1.84 14.56 13.89
CA LYS A 166 -3.10 15.31 13.94
C LYS A 166 -4.26 14.42 13.46
N TYR A 167 -4.45 13.28 14.13
CA TYR A 167 -5.37 12.23 13.68
C TYR A 167 -6.81 12.72 13.51
N GLY A 168 -7.32 13.58 14.39
CA GLY A 168 -8.68 14.10 14.26
C GLY A 168 -8.90 14.94 12.98
N ARG A 169 -7.91 15.76 12.58
CA ARG A 169 -8.00 16.52 11.33
C ARG A 169 -7.87 15.62 10.10
N ALA A 170 -7.01 14.61 10.16
CA ALA A 170 -6.90 13.61 9.09
C ALA A 170 -8.22 12.86 8.91
N ALA A 171 -8.83 12.41 10.02
CA ALA A 171 -10.11 11.70 10.00
C ALA A 171 -11.24 12.55 9.40
N GLU A 172 -11.36 13.83 9.77
CA GLU A 172 -12.34 14.75 9.17
C GLU A 172 -12.20 14.89 7.64
N ILE A 173 -10.98 14.81 7.12
CA ILE A 173 -10.75 14.88 5.67
C ILE A 173 -11.15 13.56 5.01
N TYR A 174 -10.84 12.43 5.64
CA TYR A 174 -11.26 11.12 5.13
C TYR A 174 -12.78 10.95 5.13
N GLU A 175 -13.50 11.42 6.15
CA GLU A 175 -14.98 11.40 6.12
C GLU A 175 -15.52 12.22 4.94
N LYS A 176 -14.97 13.41 4.69
CA LYS A 176 -15.37 14.23 3.54
C LYS A 176 -15.06 13.56 2.21
N LEU A 177 -13.92 12.87 2.12
CA LEU A 177 -13.55 12.08 0.95
C LEU A 177 -14.53 10.94 0.74
N ALA A 178 -14.89 10.22 1.81
CA ALA A 178 -15.87 9.15 1.79
C ALA A 178 -17.24 9.61 1.27
N GLU A 179 -17.71 10.77 1.74
CA GLU A 179 -18.96 11.37 1.26
C GLU A 179 -18.90 11.82 -0.21
N SER A 180 -17.73 12.28 -0.67
CA SER A 180 -17.59 12.85 -2.02
C SER A 180 -17.27 11.83 -3.12
N GLU A 181 -16.50 10.80 -2.78
CA GLU A 181 -16.04 9.76 -3.71
C GLU A 181 -16.89 8.48 -3.61
N GLU A 182 -17.80 8.41 -2.63
CA GLU A 182 -18.65 7.25 -2.33
C GLU A 182 -17.86 5.94 -2.13
N ASP A 183 -16.61 6.04 -1.67
CA ASP A 183 -15.74 4.91 -1.39
C ASP A 183 -15.74 4.57 0.11
N SER A 184 -16.18 3.35 0.44
CA SER A 184 -16.26 2.83 1.80
C SER A 184 -14.89 2.69 2.47
N TYR A 185 -13.81 2.60 1.69
CA TYR A 185 -12.44 2.55 2.19
C TYR A 185 -12.12 3.75 3.10
N TYR A 186 -12.58 4.95 2.75
CA TYR A 186 -12.29 6.15 3.54
C TYR A 186 -13.01 6.18 4.89
N TRP A 187 -14.21 5.57 4.99
CA TRP A 187 -14.90 5.43 6.28
C TRP A 187 -14.10 4.56 7.26
N LYS A 188 -13.47 3.49 6.75
CA LYS A 188 -12.59 2.63 7.54
C LYS A 188 -11.34 3.39 8.03
N GLU A 189 -10.69 4.15 7.15
CA GLU A 189 -9.53 4.97 7.55
C GLU A 189 -9.91 6.06 8.56
N ALA A 190 -11.06 6.72 8.36
CA ALA A 190 -11.59 7.69 9.30
C ALA A 190 -11.86 7.08 10.68
N HIS A 191 -12.46 5.88 10.75
CA HIS A 191 -12.66 5.14 12.00
C HIS A 191 -11.36 4.93 12.77
N GLU A 192 -10.33 4.39 12.12
CA GLU A 192 -9.04 4.10 12.74
C GLU A 192 -8.34 5.37 13.24
N LEU A 193 -8.42 6.46 12.47
CA LEU A 193 -7.84 7.74 12.87
C LEU A 193 -8.61 8.38 14.02
N TRP A 194 -9.94 8.26 14.08
CA TRP A 194 -10.71 8.73 15.23
C TRP A 194 -10.40 7.96 16.51
N LYS A 195 -10.17 6.64 16.41
CA LYS A 195 -9.67 5.83 17.55
C LYS A 195 -8.31 6.32 18.02
N LYS A 196 -7.36 6.55 17.10
CA LYS A 196 -6.04 7.13 17.43
C LYS A 196 -6.15 8.53 18.04
N ALA A 197 -7.14 9.32 17.63
CA ALA A 197 -7.43 10.63 18.20
C ALA A 197 -8.11 10.56 19.59
N GLY A 198 -8.55 9.38 20.02
CA GLY A 198 -9.29 9.17 21.28
C GLY A 198 -10.76 9.56 21.21
N ASN A 199 -11.30 9.87 20.03
CA ASN A 199 -12.71 10.21 19.86
C ASN A 199 -13.51 8.96 19.46
N MET A 200 -13.82 8.12 20.45
CA MET A 200 -14.53 6.86 20.22
C MET A 200 -15.92 7.05 19.60
N ARG A 201 -16.61 8.16 19.92
CA ARG A 201 -17.95 8.44 19.38
C ARG A 201 -17.91 8.64 17.86
N ARG A 202 -17.00 9.49 17.36
CA ARG A 202 -16.85 9.68 15.91
C ARG A 202 -16.28 8.45 15.21
N ALA A 203 -15.43 7.69 15.90
CA ALA A 203 -14.98 6.40 15.38
C ALA A 203 -16.15 5.43 15.16
N ALA A 204 -17.09 5.38 16.10
CA ALA A 204 -18.28 4.54 15.97
C ALA A 204 -19.19 5.02 14.84
N GLU A 205 -19.40 6.33 14.70
CA GLU A 205 -20.14 6.93 13.57
C GLU A 205 -19.52 6.58 12.20
N ALA A 206 -18.19 6.67 12.07
CA ALA A 206 -17.50 6.29 10.85
C ALA A 206 -17.62 4.78 10.57
N LEU A 207 -17.60 3.94 11.61
CA LEU A 207 -17.78 2.48 11.47
C LEU A 207 -19.21 2.11 11.08
N GLU A 208 -20.23 2.81 11.61
CA GLU A 208 -21.63 2.66 11.17
C GLU A 208 -21.74 2.86 9.66
N LYS A 209 -21.11 3.92 9.14
CA LYS A 209 -21.10 4.21 7.70
C LYS A 209 -20.36 3.18 6.89
N TYR A 210 -19.27 2.65 7.42
CA TYR A 210 -18.58 1.54 6.77
C TYR A 210 -19.43 0.26 6.74
N ALA A 211 -20.12 -0.06 7.85
CA ALA A 211 -20.97 -1.24 7.98
C ALA A 211 -22.24 -1.20 7.12
N GLU A 212 -22.70 -0.02 6.69
CA GLU A 212 -23.75 0.11 5.67
C GLU A 212 -23.34 -0.56 4.34
N HIS A 213 -22.04 -0.56 4.01
CA HIS A 213 -21.49 -1.23 2.82
C HIS A 213 -21.03 -2.65 3.09
N GLU A 214 -20.53 -2.92 4.30
CA GLU A 214 -19.96 -4.21 4.72
C GLU A 214 -20.67 -4.71 6.00
N PRO A 215 -21.86 -5.33 5.88
CA PRO A 215 -22.75 -5.59 7.01
C PRO A 215 -22.19 -6.47 8.13
N TRP A 216 -21.16 -7.29 7.86
CA TRP A 216 -20.54 -8.11 8.91
C TRP A 216 -19.90 -7.26 10.02
N PHE A 217 -19.59 -5.98 9.76
CA PHE A 217 -19.05 -5.07 10.78
C PHE A 217 -20.12 -4.54 11.76
N TRP A 218 -21.41 -4.81 11.56
CA TRP A 218 -22.44 -4.34 12.51
C TRP A 218 -22.25 -4.89 13.93
N GLU A 219 -21.65 -6.07 14.09
CA GLU A 219 -21.27 -6.59 15.42
C GLU A 219 -20.20 -5.71 16.09
N ASP A 220 -19.16 -5.32 15.35
CA ASP A 220 -18.10 -4.43 15.84
C ASP A 220 -18.64 -3.04 16.18
N VAL A 221 -19.59 -2.53 15.37
CA VAL A 221 -20.31 -1.27 15.63
C VAL A 221 -21.09 -1.36 16.93
N ALA A 222 -21.87 -2.43 17.12
CA ALA A 222 -22.66 -2.64 18.33
C ALA A 222 -21.73 -2.69 19.55
N LYS A 223 -20.67 -3.48 19.49
CA LYS A 223 -19.67 -3.57 20.57
C LYS A 223 -19.09 -2.21 20.92
N LEU A 224 -18.72 -1.39 19.92
CA LEU A 224 -18.15 -0.08 20.16
C LEU A 224 -19.16 0.89 20.82
N TRP A 225 -20.42 0.90 20.39
CA TRP A 225 -21.46 1.70 21.05
C TRP A 225 -21.75 1.25 22.48
N LYS A 226 -21.70 -0.05 22.74
CA LYS A 226 -21.80 -0.64 24.07
C LYS A 226 -20.66 -0.17 24.98
N GLU A 227 -19.42 -0.16 24.47
CA GLU A 227 -18.24 0.35 25.18
C GLU A 227 -18.34 1.87 25.46
N ILE A 228 -18.95 2.63 24.56
CA ILE A 228 -19.21 4.07 24.74
C ILE A 228 -20.35 4.31 25.75
N GLY A 229 -21.26 3.35 25.90
CA GLY A 229 -22.46 3.46 26.73
C GLY A 229 -23.65 4.16 26.04
N ASP A 230 -23.66 4.21 24.71
CA ASP A 230 -24.79 4.72 23.92
C ASP A 230 -25.75 3.56 23.62
N GLU A 231 -26.68 3.33 24.55
CA GLU A 231 -27.60 2.19 24.53
C GLU A 231 -28.54 2.21 23.32
N GLU A 232 -28.97 3.39 22.86
CA GLU A 232 -29.87 3.53 21.71
C GLU A 232 -29.18 3.08 20.42
N ARG A 233 -27.96 3.59 20.17
CA ARG A 233 -27.18 3.21 18.99
C ARG A 233 -26.67 1.79 19.08
N TRP A 234 -26.31 1.30 20.27
CA TRP A 234 -25.98 -0.11 20.48
C TRP A 234 -27.13 -1.02 20.06
N ARG A 235 -28.37 -0.77 20.54
CA ARG A 235 -29.54 -1.58 20.16
C ARG A 235 -29.74 -1.57 18.65
N SER A 236 -29.70 -0.38 18.03
CA SER A 236 -29.89 -0.26 16.58
C SER A 236 -28.81 -1.00 15.78
N ALA A 237 -27.54 -0.94 16.20
CA ALA A 237 -26.46 -1.67 15.56
C ALA A 237 -26.57 -3.19 15.76
N ALA A 238 -26.96 -3.63 16.97
CA ALA A 238 -27.20 -5.04 17.27
C ALA A 238 -28.39 -5.60 16.47
N GLU A 239 -29.46 -4.83 16.25
CA GLU A 239 -30.57 -5.21 15.37
C GLU A 239 -30.12 -5.39 13.91
N ARG A 240 -29.24 -4.50 13.40
CA ARG A 240 -28.67 -4.66 12.04
C ARG A 240 -27.73 -5.86 11.93
N ALA A 241 -26.91 -6.11 12.96
CA ALA A 241 -26.09 -7.31 13.02
C ALA A 241 -26.97 -8.57 13.03
N LEU A 242 -28.06 -8.56 13.79
CA LEU A 242 -29.03 -9.65 13.84
C LEU A 242 -29.65 -9.90 12.46
N GLU A 243 -30.06 -8.85 11.74
CA GLU A 243 -30.60 -8.98 10.38
C GLU A 243 -29.59 -9.62 9.43
N TYR A 244 -28.32 -9.19 9.48
CA TYR A 244 -27.24 -9.77 8.68
C TYR A 244 -27.05 -11.26 8.98
N TYR A 245 -26.83 -11.62 10.26
CA TYR A 245 -26.61 -13.01 10.65
C TYR A 245 -27.83 -13.91 10.44
N LEU A 246 -29.05 -13.38 10.46
CA LEU A 246 -30.23 -14.15 10.08
C LEU A 246 -30.19 -14.57 8.61
N GLY A 247 -29.72 -13.71 7.71
CA GLY A 247 -29.50 -14.06 6.32
C GLY A 247 -28.45 -15.15 6.17
N GLU A 248 -27.27 -14.94 6.78
CA GLU A 248 -26.17 -15.90 6.73
C GLU A 248 -26.53 -17.25 7.36
N ALA A 249 -27.28 -17.28 8.47
CA ALA A 249 -27.65 -18.51 9.17
C ALA A 249 -28.63 -19.41 8.40
N GLU A 250 -29.44 -18.82 7.51
CA GLU A 250 -30.32 -19.57 6.61
C GLU A 250 -29.51 -20.25 5.48
N GLU A 251 -28.36 -19.68 5.08
CA GLU A 251 -27.45 -20.29 4.10
C GLU A 251 -26.47 -21.29 4.76
N GLU A 252 -25.85 -20.87 5.87
CA GLU A 252 -24.87 -21.61 6.65
C GLU A 252 -25.30 -21.66 8.12
N GLY A 253 -25.88 -22.79 8.53
CA GLY A 253 -26.44 -22.96 9.88
C GLY A 253 -25.46 -22.81 11.06
N VAL A 254 -24.17 -22.63 10.81
CA VAL A 254 -23.18 -22.29 11.84
C VAL A 254 -23.47 -20.94 12.49
N PHE A 255 -24.01 -19.97 11.74
CA PHE A 255 -24.28 -18.62 12.23
C PHE A 255 -25.52 -18.53 13.14
N TRP A 256 -26.29 -19.61 13.30
CA TRP A 256 -27.39 -19.63 14.29
C TRP A 256 -26.91 -19.35 15.71
N GLU A 257 -25.63 -19.63 16.02
CA GLU A 257 -25.02 -19.26 17.31
C GLU A 257 -24.97 -17.75 17.51
N ASP A 258 -24.55 -17.00 16.49
CA ASP A 258 -24.37 -15.55 16.54
C ASP A 258 -25.72 -14.84 16.63
N VAL A 259 -26.71 -15.30 15.85
CA VAL A 259 -28.11 -14.86 15.95
C VAL A 259 -28.63 -15.03 17.39
N ALA A 260 -28.42 -16.21 17.98
CA ALA A 260 -28.89 -16.49 19.34
C ALA A 260 -28.21 -15.62 20.40
N LYS A 261 -26.88 -15.41 20.28
CA LYS A 261 -26.12 -14.53 21.18
C LYS A 261 -26.60 -13.09 21.10
N ILE A 262 -26.81 -12.56 19.89
CA ILE A 262 -27.29 -11.17 19.72
C ILE A 262 -28.69 -11.00 20.33
N CYS A 263 -29.60 -11.96 20.11
CA CYS A 263 -30.91 -11.95 20.79
C CYS A 263 -30.79 -12.01 22.32
N GLU A 264 -29.87 -12.82 22.87
CA GLU A 264 -29.59 -12.86 24.31
C GLU A 264 -29.10 -11.49 24.81
N GLU A 265 -28.19 -10.84 24.09
CA GLU A 265 -27.68 -9.51 24.44
C GLU A 265 -28.78 -8.43 24.39
N LEU A 266 -29.68 -8.50 23.41
CA LEU A 266 -30.83 -7.60 23.29
C LEU A 266 -31.91 -7.85 24.36
N GLY A 267 -31.80 -8.94 25.13
CA GLY A 267 -32.78 -9.33 26.15
C GLY A 267 -33.97 -10.14 25.61
N GLU A 268 -33.94 -10.53 24.35
CA GLU A 268 -34.96 -11.33 23.66
C GLU A 268 -34.81 -12.83 23.96
N ASN A 269 -34.92 -13.19 25.24
CA ASN A 269 -34.60 -14.54 25.72
C ASN A 269 -35.39 -15.67 25.05
N GLU A 270 -36.65 -15.43 24.67
CA GLU A 270 -37.48 -16.44 23.99
C GLU A 270 -36.95 -16.72 22.58
N ARG A 271 -36.68 -15.66 21.79
CA ARG A 271 -36.08 -15.78 20.45
C ARG A 271 -34.69 -16.38 20.51
N ALA A 272 -33.86 -15.96 21.48
CA ALA A 272 -32.54 -16.54 21.68
C ALA A 272 -32.59 -18.05 21.89
N ARG A 273 -33.56 -18.55 22.69
CA ARG A 273 -33.76 -20.00 22.88
C ARG A 273 -34.16 -20.72 21.59
N GLU A 274 -35.03 -20.13 20.78
CA GLU A 274 -35.42 -20.69 19.47
C GLU A 274 -34.20 -20.81 18.53
N TYR A 275 -33.37 -19.77 18.45
CA TYR A 275 -32.18 -19.80 17.60
C TYR A 275 -31.09 -20.73 18.14
N TYR A 276 -30.93 -20.85 19.47
CA TYR A 276 -30.08 -21.89 20.06
C TYR A 276 -30.57 -23.30 19.74
N GLN A 277 -31.89 -23.54 19.63
CA GLN A 277 -32.41 -24.84 19.17
C GLN A 277 -32.04 -25.12 17.71
N ARG A 278 -32.15 -24.13 16.81
CA ARG A 278 -31.70 -24.28 15.42
C ARG A 278 -30.20 -24.55 15.32
N PHE A 279 -29.40 -23.82 16.09
CA PHE A 279 -27.95 -24.06 16.15
C PHE A 279 -27.62 -25.45 16.71
N LEU A 280 -28.36 -25.92 17.71
CA LEU A 280 -28.21 -27.27 18.25
C LEU A 280 -28.48 -28.33 17.19
N GLU A 281 -29.55 -28.19 16.40
CA GLU A 281 -29.87 -29.12 15.30
C GLU A 281 -28.72 -29.19 14.28
N TYR A 282 -28.16 -28.04 13.91
CA TYR A 282 -26.98 -27.96 13.05
C TYR A 282 -25.78 -28.67 13.68
N CYS A 283 -25.43 -28.34 14.93
CA CYS A 283 -24.29 -28.95 15.63
C CYS A 283 -24.42 -30.47 15.78
N LEU A 284 -25.64 -30.98 16.04
CA LEU A 284 -25.89 -32.42 16.14
C LEU A 284 -25.64 -33.13 14.81
N LYS A 285 -26.07 -32.53 13.70
CA LYS A 285 -25.81 -33.07 12.35
C LYS A 285 -24.33 -33.08 12.02
N GLU A 286 -23.60 -32.01 12.34
CA GLU A 286 -22.15 -31.96 12.11
C GLU A 286 -21.38 -32.92 13.04
N ALA A 287 -21.85 -33.11 14.27
CA ALA A 287 -21.24 -34.03 15.24
C ALA A 287 -21.32 -35.51 14.85
N GLU A 288 -22.22 -35.89 13.93
CA GLU A 288 -22.25 -37.22 13.32
C GLU A 288 -21.05 -37.45 12.37
N ASN A 289 -20.58 -36.39 11.72
CA ASN A 289 -19.48 -36.46 10.75
C ASN A 289 -18.13 -36.15 11.40
N ASP A 290 -18.08 -35.14 12.28
CA ASP A 290 -16.90 -34.74 13.04
C ASP A 290 -17.24 -34.58 14.51
N GLY A 291 -16.74 -35.51 15.34
CA GLY A 291 -16.96 -35.50 16.78
C GLY A 291 -16.42 -34.27 17.52
N SER A 292 -15.64 -33.40 16.85
CA SER A 292 -15.22 -32.11 17.41
C SER A 292 -16.41 -31.21 17.77
N TRP A 293 -17.53 -31.32 17.06
CA TRP A 293 -18.76 -30.54 17.26
C TRP A 293 -19.52 -30.89 18.54
N TRP A 294 -19.25 -32.05 19.17
CA TRP A 294 -19.87 -32.40 20.46
C TRP A 294 -19.57 -31.37 21.56
N LYS A 295 -18.48 -30.59 21.42
CA LYS A 295 -18.20 -29.44 22.29
C LYS A 295 -19.29 -28.36 22.18
N HIS A 296 -19.63 -27.94 20.96
CA HIS A 296 -20.67 -26.94 20.71
C HIS A 296 -22.06 -27.47 21.12
N VAL A 297 -22.37 -28.74 20.83
CA VAL A 297 -23.61 -29.38 21.30
C VAL A 297 -23.76 -29.29 22.82
N SER A 298 -22.67 -29.54 23.56
CA SER A 298 -22.67 -29.41 25.02
C SER A 298 -22.94 -27.98 25.47
N GLU A 299 -22.20 -27.00 24.93
CA GLU A 299 -22.33 -25.58 25.28
C GLU A 299 -23.75 -25.06 25.01
N VAL A 300 -24.37 -25.47 23.91
CA VAL A 300 -25.75 -25.08 23.57
C VAL A 300 -26.77 -25.73 24.50
N TYR A 301 -26.59 -27.01 24.87
CA TYR A 301 -27.46 -27.64 25.88
C TYR A 301 -27.38 -26.93 27.24
N GLU A 302 -26.20 -26.45 27.64
CA GLU A 302 -26.07 -25.63 28.85
C GLU A 302 -26.83 -24.32 28.73
N LYS A 303 -26.68 -23.62 27.60
CA LYS A 303 -27.43 -22.38 27.31
C LYS A 303 -28.94 -22.59 27.32
N LEU A 304 -29.42 -23.75 26.85
CA LEU A 304 -30.84 -24.13 26.91
C LEU A 304 -31.30 -24.65 28.29
N GLY A 305 -30.39 -24.80 29.25
CA GLY A 305 -30.69 -25.28 30.61
C GLY A 305 -30.91 -26.80 30.72
N ILE A 306 -30.44 -27.58 29.75
CA ILE A 306 -30.62 -29.04 29.69
C ILE A 306 -29.34 -29.75 30.16
N ALA A 307 -29.07 -29.68 31.48
CA ALA A 307 -27.80 -30.11 32.08
C ALA A 307 -27.43 -31.58 31.81
N GLU A 308 -28.40 -32.49 31.81
CA GLU A 308 -28.15 -33.92 31.57
C GLU A 308 -27.59 -34.17 30.17
N LYS A 309 -28.23 -33.61 29.14
CA LYS A 309 -27.77 -33.73 27.75
C LYS A 309 -26.46 -32.99 27.50
N ALA A 310 -26.23 -31.86 28.19
CA ALA A 310 -24.96 -31.15 28.13
C ALA A 310 -23.80 -32.04 28.60
N GLU A 311 -23.99 -32.76 29.70
CA GLU A 311 -22.98 -33.67 30.26
C GLU A 311 -22.75 -34.90 29.37
N GLU A 312 -23.81 -35.47 28.78
CA GLU A 312 -23.69 -36.53 27.78
C GLU A 312 -22.87 -36.08 26.56
N ALA A 313 -23.14 -34.87 26.04
CA ALA A 313 -22.40 -34.30 24.93
C ALA A 313 -20.92 -34.04 25.29
N ARG A 314 -20.62 -33.57 26.51
CA ARG A 314 -19.21 -33.45 26.98
C ARG A 314 -18.48 -34.77 26.94
N ARG A 315 -19.10 -35.85 27.43
CA ARG A 315 -18.47 -37.18 27.44
C ARG A 315 -18.14 -37.64 26.03
N LYS A 316 -19.07 -37.47 25.07
CA LYS A 316 -18.83 -37.79 23.66
C LYS A 316 -17.66 -36.99 23.08
N TYR A 317 -17.55 -35.70 23.41
CA TYR A 317 -16.42 -34.88 22.99
C TYR A 317 -15.09 -35.35 23.60
N GLU A 318 -15.07 -35.72 24.89
CA GLU A 318 -13.87 -36.23 25.56
C GLU A 318 -13.41 -37.59 24.99
N GLU A 319 -14.35 -38.49 24.69
CA GLU A 319 -14.08 -39.76 24.02
C GLU A 319 -13.44 -39.54 22.65
N PHE A 320 -14.02 -38.65 21.84
CA PHE A 320 -13.45 -38.25 20.55
C PHE A 320 -12.02 -37.68 20.68
N ARG A 321 -11.78 -36.81 21.67
CA ARG A 321 -10.45 -36.24 21.93
C ARG A 321 -9.42 -37.31 22.28
N LYS A 322 -9.79 -38.33 23.06
CA LYS A 322 -8.88 -39.43 23.42
C LYS A 322 -8.48 -40.25 22.18
N ILE A 323 -9.44 -40.57 21.31
CA ILE A 323 -9.22 -41.33 20.08
C ILE A 323 -8.26 -40.61 19.12
N LYS A 324 -8.30 -39.27 19.05
CA LYS A 324 -7.46 -38.48 18.13
C LYS A 324 -6.03 -38.24 18.62
N VAL A 325 -5.75 -38.49 19.91
CA VAL A 325 -4.44 -38.28 20.55
C VAL A 325 -3.58 -39.55 20.57
N GLU A 326 -4.19 -40.73 20.33
CA GLU A 326 -3.51 -42.02 20.15
C GLU A 326 -3.08 -42.26 18.69
#